data_AF-A0A803J7T0-F1
#
_entry.id   AF-A0A803J7T0-F1
#
_cell.length_a   1.000
_cell.length_b   1.000
_cell.length_c   1.000
_cell.angle_alpha   90.00
_cell.angle_beta   90.00
_cell.angle_gamma   90.00
#
_symmetry.space_group_name_H-M   'P 1'
#
loop_
_entity.id
_entity.type
_entity.pdbx_description
1 polymer ?
#
loop_
_entity_poly.entity_id
_entity_poly.type
_entity_poly.pdbx_seq_one_letter_code
_entity_poly.pdbx_strand_id
1 'polypeptide(L)'
;MGLIDLETALIRKAGVPFSSRSPWSISTFSRRLGETVSSSRKSFMMATWQKYSSLGLLAMALLFVAVDQSQAVPPKPECRVNMVYGCMRTCYSNCDNMNSTIDACTKMCLMGCDCKDGFVFKSKDSKRCVPVSECKVTCPKHMTYNPCTKETRKTCATMNKPPVPLKPCKPRCVCDKGFILSNDHVPRCIRISECPKKPAN
;
A
#
# COMPACT_ATOMS: atom_id res chain seq x y z
N MET A 1 -33.17 36.32 -1.00
CA MET A 1 -34.42 35.52 -0.87
C MET A 1 -34.16 34.28 -1.71
N GLY A 2 -34.18 33.05 -1.21
CA GLY A 2 -35.17 32.40 -0.33
C GLY A 2 -36.10 31.55 -1.23
N LEU A 3 -36.36 30.26 -1.00
CA LEU A 3 -36.11 29.41 0.17
C LEU A 3 -35.70 27.95 -0.19
N ILE A 4 -35.32 27.24 0.87
CA ILE A 4 -34.98 25.83 1.08
C ILE A 4 -35.86 24.73 0.45
N ASP A 5 -35.17 23.64 0.08
CA ASP A 5 -35.45 22.19 0.28
C ASP A 5 -36.88 21.61 0.34
N LEU A 6 -37.12 20.52 -0.44
CA LEU A 6 -37.37 19.18 0.15
C LEU A 6 -37.17 18.01 -0.85
N GLU A 7 -37.27 16.79 -0.31
CA GLU A 7 -36.75 15.50 -0.80
C GLU A 7 -37.66 14.64 -1.71
N THR A 8 -37.01 13.85 -2.58
CA THR A 8 -37.22 12.39 -2.81
C THR A 8 -38.47 11.82 -3.54
N ALA A 9 -38.18 10.85 -4.45
CA ALA A 9 -39.06 9.81 -5.05
C ALA A 9 -40.12 10.23 -6.11
N LEU A 10 -40.50 9.43 -7.13
CA LEU A 10 -40.02 8.11 -7.64
C LEU A 10 -40.57 7.80 -9.08
N ILE A 11 -40.08 6.69 -9.69
CA ILE A 11 -40.80 5.77 -10.63
C ILE A 11 -40.82 6.01 -12.18
N ARG A 12 -40.14 5.07 -12.89
CA ARG A 12 -40.39 4.50 -14.27
C ARG A 12 -40.21 5.42 -15.50
N LYS A 13 -39.82 4.95 -16.70
CA LYS A 13 -39.58 3.63 -17.40
C LYS A 13 -38.40 3.89 -18.40
N ALA A 14 -37.73 2.97 -19.12
CA ALA A 14 -37.37 1.54 -19.14
C ALA A 14 -36.39 1.34 -20.34
N GLY A 15 -35.66 0.25 -20.61
CA GLY A 15 -35.47 -1.07 -19.96
C GLY A 15 -34.00 -1.56 -20.14
N VAL A 16 -33.48 -2.64 -19.54
CA VAL A 16 -34.03 -3.98 -19.21
C VAL A 16 -34.21 -4.82 -20.48
N PRO A 17 -33.72 -6.09 -20.60
CA PRO A 17 -33.42 -7.12 -19.58
C PRO A 17 -31.91 -7.34 -19.31
N PHE A 18 -31.42 -8.04 -18.26
CA PHE A 18 -31.92 -9.12 -17.37
C PHE A 18 -31.85 -10.55 -17.97
N SER A 19 -30.82 -11.32 -17.59
CA SER A 19 -30.93 -12.79 -17.51
C SER A 19 -29.89 -13.40 -16.57
N SER A 20 -30.38 -14.10 -15.54
CA SER A 20 -29.64 -15.11 -14.79
C SER A 20 -29.96 -16.48 -15.38
N ARG A 21 -28.96 -17.39 -15.50
CA ARG A 21 -29.09 -18.86 -15.28
C ARG A 21 -27.91 -19.72 -15.77
N SER A 22 -27.52 -20.70 -14.94
CA SER A 22 -27.26 -22.10 -15.34
C SER A 22 -28.61 -22.87 -15.36
N PRO A 23 -28.76 -24.17 -15.76
CA PRO A 23 -27.78 -25.26 -16.00
C PRO A 23 -28.10 -26.23 -17.20
N TRP A 24 -27.51 -27.45 -17.21
CA TRP A 24 -27.71 -28.65 -18.10
C TRP A 24 -27.16 -28.53 -19.56
N SER A 25 -26.93 -29.56 -20.40
CA SER A 25 -27.02 -31.06 -20.39
C SER A 25 -25.75 -31.63 -21.08
N ILE A 26 -25.22 -32.87 -20.98
CA ILE A 26 -25.74 -34.26 -21.12
C ILE A 26 -26.28 -34.63 -22.53
N SER A 27 -25.82 -35.78 -23.06
CA SER A 27 -26.28 -36.54 -24.26
C SER A 27 -25.89 -36.03 -25.67
N THR A 28 -25.81 -36.82 -26.76
CA THR A 28 -25.22 -38.17 -27.07
C THR A 28 -25.40 -38.47 -28.57
N PHE A 29 -24.35 -38.86 -29.33
CA PHE A 29 -24.40 -39.73 -30.54
C PHE A 29 -22.95 -39.97 -31.03
N SER A 30 -22.38 -41.17 -31.23
CA SER A 30 -22.83 -42.54 -31.54
C SER A 30 -23.03 -42.89 -33.03
N ARG A 31 -21.93 -43.17 -33.74
CA ARG A 31 -21.83 -43.95 -34.99
C ARG A 31 -20.43 -44.60 -35.07
N ARG A 32 -20.23 -45.82 -35.58
CA ARG A 32 -21.16 -46.92 -35.89
C ARG A 32 -20.41 -48.28 -35.83
N LEU A 33 -21.17 -49.33 -35.57
CA LEU A 33 -20.84 -50.76 -35.46
C LEU A 33 -20.01 -51.38 -36.60
N GLY A 34 -19.30 -52.47 -36.26
CA GLY A 34 -18.97 -53.60 -37.14
C GLY A 34 -17.62 -53.52 -37.87
N GLU A 35 -16.87 -54.59 -38.10
CA GLU A 35 -16.94 -56.02 -37.70
C GLU A 35 -15.46 -56.51 -37.52
N THR A 36 -15.05 -57.68 -37.01
CA THR A 36 -15.54 -59.07 -37.11
C THR A 36 -14.97 -59.97 -35.99
N VAL A 37 -15.64 -61.11 -35.75
CA VAL A 37 -15.09 -62.45 -35.40
C VAL A 37 -14.25 -62.64 -34.10
N SER A 38 -14.77 -63.57 -33.30
CA SER A 38 -14.20 -64.18 -32.09
C SER A 38 -12.99 -65.11 -32.33
N SER A 39 -12.38 -65.57 -31.23
CA SER A 39 -11.66 -66.85 -31.09
C SER A 39 -10.13 -66.90 -31.27
N SER A 40 -9.40 -66.46 -30.24
CA SER A 40 -8.51 -67.39 -29.52
C SER A 40 -8.04 -66.87 -28.16
N ARG A 41 -8.01 -67.78 -27.17
CA ARG A 41 -7.12 -67.82 -25.99
C ARG A 41 -7.02 -66.50 -25.19
N LYS A 42 -7.69 -66.37 -24.03
CA LYS A 42 -7.31 -67.07 -22.77
C LYS A 42 -5.79 -67.23 -22.56
N SER A 43 -5.08 -66.12 -22.68
CA SER A 43 -3.76 -65.75 -22.08
C SER A 43 -3.30 -64.50 -22.82
N PHE A 44 -3.42 -63.29 -22.25
CA PHE A 44 -2.36 -62.78 -21.37
C PHE A 44 -2.89 -61.80 -20.30
N MET A 45 -3.82 -62.25 -19.46
CA MET A 45 -4.11 -61.54 -18.20
C MET A 45 -2.87 -61.58 -17.29
N MET A 46 -2.58 -60.48 -16.60
CA MET A 46 -1.56 -60.37 -15.53
C MET A 46 -0.07 -60.50 -15.91
N ALA A 47 0.40 -59.71 -16.88
CA ALA A 47 1.81 -59.30 -16.97
C ALA A 47 1.86 -57.86 -17.52
N THR A 48 2.14 -56.82 -16.72
CA THR A 48 3.49 -56.52 -16.20
C THR A 48 3.56 -56.05 -14.73
N TRP A 49 2.48 -56.17 -13.95
CA TRP A 49 2.37 -55.69 -12.55
C TRP A 49 3.19 -56.49 -11.49
N GLN A 50 4.39 -56.97 -11.84
CA GLN A 50 5.33 -57.64 -10.90
C GLN A 50 6.80 -57.18 -11.03
N LYS A 51 7.06 -56.00 -11.63
CA LYS A 51 8.43 -55.42 -11.68
C LYS A 51 8.61 -54.07 -10.96
N TYR A 52 7.53 -53.44 -10.51
CA TYR A 52 7.64 -52.47 -9.42
C TYR A 52 7.78 -53.21 -8.10
N SER A 53 9.03 -53.39 -7.67
CA SER A 53 9.36 -53.79 -6.30
C SER A 53 8.68 -52.84 -5.31
N SER A 54 8.31 -53.32 -4.13
CA SER A 54 7.83 -52.47 -3.02
C SER A 54 8.81 -51.34 -2.72
N LEU A 55 10.11 -51.61 -2.85
CA LEU A 55 11.20 -50.64 -2.72
C LEU A 55 11.13 -49.52 -3.79
N GLY A 56 10.64 -49.82 -4.99
CA GLY A 56 10.49 -48.84 -6.09
C GLY A 56 9.26 -47.95 -5.93
N LEU A 57 8.15 -48.49 -5.41
CA LEU A 57 6.98 -47.68 -5.03
C LEU A 57 7.30 -46.77 -3.84
N LEU A 58 8.05 -47.27 -2.85
CA LEU A 58 8.58 -46.46 -1.74
C LEU A 58 9.54 -45.38 -2.24
N ALA A 59 10.45 -45.69 -3.16
CA ALA A 59 11.36 -44.70 -3.74
C ALA A 59 10.61 -43.56 -4.48
N MET A 60 9.58 -43.89 -5.27
CA MET A 60 8.74 -42.87 -5.92
C MET A 60 7.97 -42.02 -4.89
N ALA A 61 7.42 -42.63 -3.83
CA ALA A 61 6.74 -41.89 -2.76
C ALA A 61 7.69 -40.94 -2.01
N LEU A 62 8.91 -41.38 -1.71
CA LEU A 62 9.95 -40.55 -1.09
C LEU A 62 10.38 -39.38 -1.99
N LEU A 63 10.43 -39.59 -3.32
CA LEU A 63 10.69 -38.50 -4.27
C LEU A 63 9.56 -37.45 -4.30
N PHE A 64 8.29 -37.86 -4.20
CA PHE A 64 7.19 -36.90 -4.08
C PHE A 64 7.25 -36.09 -2.77
N VAL A 65 7.51 -36.74 -1.64
CA VAL A 65 7.66 -36.06 -0.33
C VAL A 65 8.80 -35.04 -0.30
N ALA A 66 9.85 -35.23 -1.13
CA ALA A 66 10.97 -34.30 -1.24
C ALA A 66 10.67 -33.02 -2.06
N VAL A 67 9.56 -32.96 -2.82
CA VAL A 67 9.27 -31.86 -3.76
C VAL A 67 8.38 -30.76 -3.15
N ASP A 68 7.62 -31.04 -2.10
CA ASP A 68 6.64 -30.09 -1.52
C ASP A 68 7.25 -28.85 -0.83
N GLN A 69 8.50 -28.90 -0.36
CA GLN A 69 9.04 -27.86 0.53
C GLN A 69 9.46 -26.55 -0.18
N SER A 70 9.47 -26.50 -1.52
CA SER A 70 10.07 -25.38 -2.27
C SER A 70 9.15 -24.18 -2.53
N GLN A 71 7.89 -24.19 -2.09
CA GLN A 71 6.92 -23.10 -2.33
C GLN A 71 6.42 -22.41 -1.05
N ALA A 72 7.33 -22.13 -0.12
CA ALA A 72 7.11 -21.09 0.88
C ALA A 72 7.07 -19.71 0.20
N VAL A 73 5.89 -19.31 -0.30
CA VAL A 73 5.64 -17.93 -0.73
C VAL A 73 6.03 -17.01 0.44
N PRO A 74 6.94 -16.03 0.25
CA PRO A 74 7.40 -15.21 1.36
C PRO A 74 6.21 -14.50 2.01
N PRO A 75 6.07 -14.54 3.35
CA PRO A 75 4.94 -13.92 4.02
C PRO A 75 4.89 -12.45 3.63
N LYS A 76 3.73 -12.03 3.08
CA LYS A 76 3.46 -10.64 2.72
C LYS A 76 3.86 -9.74 3.90
N PRO A 77 4.57 -8.63 3.70
CA PRO A 77 5.08 -7.82 4.81
C PRO A 77 3.92 -7.17 5.58
N GLU A 78 3.47 -7.84 6.65
CA GLU A 78 2.36 -7.39 7.48
C GLU A 78 2.85 -6.36 8.51
N CYS A 79 2.41 -5.11 8.30
CA CYS A 79 2.60 -4.05 9.27
C CYS A 79 1.50 -4.08 10.34
N ARG A 80 1.83 -3.57 11.54
CA ARG A 80 0.91 -3.53 12.68
C ARG A 80 -0.29 -2.60 12.42
N VAL A 81 -1.29 -2.67 13.30
CA VAL A 81 -2.45 -1.77 13.29
C VAL A 81 -2.01 -0.30 13.17
N ASN A 82 -2.72 0.46 12.33
CA ASN A 82 -2.42 1.86 11.96
C ASN A 82 -1.10 2.11 11.23
N MET A 83 -0.46 1.07 10.68
CA MET A 83 0.71 1.16 9.81
C MET A 83 0.41 0.77 8.35
N VAL A 84 1.32 1.11 7.44
CA VAL A 84 1.35 0.72 6.01
C VAL A 84 2.79 0.36 5.62
N TYR A 85 2.95 -0.66 4.77
CA TYR A 85 4.24 -0.98 4.16
C TYR A 85 4.50 -0.08 2.96
N GLY A 86 5.68 0.54 2.89
CA GLY A 86 6.07 1.41 1.79
C GLY A 86 7.26 2.29 2.13
N CYS A 87 7.25 3.51 1.59
CA CYS A 87 8.32 4.48 1.80
C CYS A 87 8.21 5.15 3.18
N MET A 88 9.13 4.82 4.09
CA MET A 88 9.13 5.31 5.47
C MET A 88 9.52 6.78 5.58
N ARG A 89 8.83 7.50 6.47
CA ARG A 89 9.09 8.90 6.81
C ARG A 89 10.16 9.03 7.88
N THR A 90 11.28 9.64 7.51
CA THR A 90 12.44 9.87 8.37
C THR A 90 12.40 11.18 9.20
N CYS A 91 11.32 11.94 9.11
CA CYS A 91 11.19 13.30 9.65
C CYS A 91 9.72 13.65 9.95
N TYR A 92 9.43 14.30 11.08
CA TYR A 92 8.05 14.57 11.55
C TYR A 92 7.21 13.28 11.66
N SER A 93 7.86 12.22 12.14
CA SER A 93 7.31 10.86 12.24
C SER A 93 6.89 10.47 13.65
N ASN A 94 7.17 11.31 14.66
CA ASN A 94 6.76 11.08 16.06
C ASN A 94 6.25 12.37 16.72
N CYS A 95 5.57 12.25 17.87
CA CYS A 95 5.10 13.43 18.62
C CYS A 95 6.24 14.41 18.95
N ASP A 96 7.44 13.90 19.26
CA ASP A 96 8.56 14.68 19.80
C ASP A 96 9.17 15.64 18.76
N ASN A 97 9.06 15.36 17.46
CA ASN A 97 9.78 16.08 16.40
C ASN A 97 8.90 16.87 15.41
N MET A 98 7.56 16.88 15.56
CA MET A 98 6.64 17.60 14.65
C MET A 98 6.79 19.13 14.66
N ASN A 99 7.34 19.72 15.73
CA ASN A 99 7.59 21.16 15.83
C ASN A 99 8.96 21.60 15.27
N SER A 100 9.83 20.65 14.90
CA SER A 100 11.18 20.94 14.40
C SER A 100 11.14 21.87 13.18
N THR A 101 12.03 22.86 13.14
CA THR A 101 12.24 23.74 11.99
C THR A 101 13.24 23.17 10.98
N ILE A 102 14.12 22.26 11.41
CA ILE A 102 15.14 21.60 10.60
C ILE A 102 14.47 20.50 9.76
N ASP A 103 14.70 20.51 8.45
CA ASP A 103 14.12 19.55 7.49
C ASP A 103 15.04 18.34 7.28
N ALA A 104 15.25 17.58 8.36
CA ALA A 104 16.12 16.40 8.42
C ALA A 104 15.56 15.17 7.66
N CYS A 105 14.78 15.39 6.60
CA CYS A 105 14.22 14.33 5.77
C CYS A 105 15.26 13.72 4.84
N THR A 106 15.56 12.44 5.02
CA THR A 106 16.29 11.63 4.04
C THR A 106 15.56 11.68 2.68
N LYS A 107 16.29 11.95 1.60
CA LYS A 107 15.76 11.92 0.22
C LYS A 107 15.66 10.50 -0.35
N MET A 108 16.50 9.59 0.14
CA MET A 108 16.38 8.16 -0.16
C MET A 108 15.12 7.59 0.48
N CYS A 109 14.39 6.79 -0.28
CA CYS A 109 13.26 6.03 0.23
C CYS A 109 13.76 4.81 1.01
N LEU A 110 13.45 4.75 2.30
CA LEU A 110 13.70 3.54 3.11
C LEU A 110 12.41 2.72 3.13
N MET A 111 12.48 1.45 2.69
CA MET A 111 11.30 0.59 2.59
C MET A 111 11.02 -0.12 3.92
N GLY A 112 9.79 -0.05 4.41
CA GLY A 112 9.37 -0.70 5.65
C GLY A 112 7.98 -0.28 6.10
N CYS A 113 7.66 -0.53 7.37
CA CYS A 113 6.39 -0.16 7.98
C CYS A 113 6.44 1.23 8.60
N ASP A 114 5.59 2.14 8.12
CA ASP A 114 5.40 3.50 8.67
C ASP A 114 3.95 3.70 9.13
N CYS A 115 3.69 4.74 9.93
CA CYS A 115 2.34 5.10 10.34
C CYS A 115 1.49 5.60 9.16
N LYS A 116 0.19 5.30 9.17
CA LYS A 116 -0.78 5.81 8.18
C LYS A 116 -0.87 7.34 8.22
N ASP A 117 -1.33 7.96 7.13
CA ASP A 117 -1.70 9.39 7.16
C ASP A 117 -2.73 9.67 8.28
N GLY A 118 -2.51 10.74 9.03
CA GLY A 118 -3.23 11.03 10.29
C GLY A 118 -2.63 10.38 11.54
N PHE A 119 -1.58 9.55 11.43
CA PHE A 119 -0.89 8.90 12.54
C PHE A 119 0.64 9.19 12.55
N VAL A 120 1.24 9.12 13.73
CA VAL A 120 2.69 9.22 13.99
C VAL A 120 3.10 8.28 15.12
N PHE A 121 4.38 7.95 15.29
CA PHE A 121 4.86 7.19 16.45
C PHE A 121 4.70 8.00 17.75
N LYS A 122 4.35 7.34 18.87
CA LYS A 122 4.13 8.02 20.17
C LYS A 122 5.34 8.84 20.62
N SER A 123 6.54 8.31 20.39
CA SER A 123 7.84 8.94 20.64
C SER A 123 8.89 8.32 19.72
N LYS A 124 10.10 8.90 19.67
CA LYS A 124 11.23 8.46 18.85
C LYS A 124 11.45 6.94 18.84
N ASP A 125 11.44 6.31 20.01
CA ASP A 125 11.77 4.89 20.18
C ASP A 125 10.53 3.99 20.24
N SER A 126 9.33 4.56 20.11
CA SER A 126 8.07 3.81 20.20
C SER A 126 7.65 3.20 18.87
N LYS A 127 7.35 1.90 18.86
CA LYS A 127 6.76 1.20 17.71
C LYS A 127 5.22 1.27 17.68
N ARG A 128 4.59 2.17 18.45
CA ARG A 128 3.12 2.39 18.47
C ARG A 128 2.77 3.68 17.72
N CYS A 129 1.96 3.56 16.68
CA CYS A 129 1.34 4.71 16.03
C CYS A 129 0.16 5.25 16.85
N VAL A 130 0.07 6.57 16.97
CA VAL A 130 -0.99 7.34 17.63
C VAL A 130 -1.62 8.31 16.63
N PRO A 131 -2.90 8.70 16.79
CA PRO A 131 -3.47 9.81 16.04
C PRO A 131 -2.65 11.08 16.28
N VAL A 132 -2.47 11.91 15.24
CA VAL A 132 -1.74 13.19 15.38
C VAL A 132 -2.35 14.14 16.41
N SER A 133 -3.64 13.98 16.72
CA SER A 133 -4.35 14.69 17.80
C SER A 133 -4.05 14.20 19.22
N GLU A 134 -3.40 13.05 19.41
CA GLU A 134 -2.89 12.59 20.72
C GLU A 134 -1.61 13.37 21.12
N CYS A 135 -0.89 13.95 20.15
CA CYS A 135 0.36 14.67 20.37
C CYS A 135 0.13 16.13 20.77
N LYS A 136 0.74 16.57 21.88
CA LYS A 136 0.77 17.99 22.28
C LYS A 136 1.87 18.75 21.52
N VAL A 137 1.52 19.38 20.40
CA VAL A 137 2.49 20.09 19.54
C VAL A 137 2.45 21.61 19.76
N THR A 138 3.47 22.15 20.42
CA THR A 138 3.71 23.60 20.49
C THR A 138 4.60 24.02 19.32
N CYS A 139 4.07 24.84 18.41
CA CYS A 139 4.82 25.37 17.27
C CYS A 139 5.71 26.58 17.65
N PRO A 140 6.84 26.79 16.95
CA PRO A 140 7.64 28.01 17.04
C PRO A 140 6.87 29.28 16.63
N LYS A 141 7.43 30.45 16.94
CA LYS A 141 6.87 31.75 16.53
C LYS A 141 6.69 31.84 15.00
N HIS A 142 5.58 32.43 14.57
CA HIS A 142 5.18 32.56 13.16
C HIS A 142 4.99 31.21 12.44
N MET A 143 4.57 30.18 13.19
CA MET A 143 4.14 28.89 12.65
C MET A 143 2.80 28.42 13.22
N THR A 144 1.96 27.89 12.33
CA THR A 144 0.73 27.15 12.64
C THR A 144 0.98 25.64 12.51
N TYR A 145 0.32 24.81 13.33
CA TYR A 145 0.37 23.35 13.17
C TYR A 145 -0.52 22.87 12.02
N ASN A 146 -0.01 21.97 11.18
CA ASN A 146 -0.79 21.32 10.12
C ASN A 146 -0.66 19.78 10.22
N PRO A 147 -1.76 19.03 10.41
CA PRO A 147 -1.74 17.58 10.60
C PRO A 147 -1.50 16.76 9.30
N CYS A 148 -1.46 17.38 8.11
CA CYS A 148 -1.27 16.68 6.84
C CYS A 148 -0.71 17.61 5.75
N THR A 149 0.57 17.98 5.84
CA THR A 149 1.21 18.76 4.77
C THR A 149 1.52 17.87 3.57
N LYS A 150 0.96 18.23 2.41
CA LYS A 150 1.15 17.51 1.13
C LYS A 150 2.27 18.10 0.26
N GLU A 151 3.10 19.00 0.81
CA GLU A 151 4.17 19.70 0.10
C GLU A 151 5.45 19.85 0.95
N THR A 152 6.60 19.84 0.28
CA THR A 152 7.91 20.16 0.86
C THR A 152 7.97 21.57 1.45
N ARG A 153 8.83 21.77 2.46
CA ARG A 153 9.13 23.11 2.97
C ARG A 153 9.81 23.97 1.90
N LYS A 154 9.33 25.21 1.74
CA LYS A 154 10.03 26.27 0.99
C LYS A 154 10.89 27.10 1.96
N THR A 155 12.07 27.47 1.52
CA THR A 155 12.98 28.42 2.19
C THR A 155 13.24 29.61 1.27
N CYS A 156 13.89 30.67 1.75
CA CYS A 156 14.31 31.79 0.91
C CYS A 156 15.08 31.36 -0.36
N ALA A 157 15.89 30.29 -0.30
CA ALA A 157 16.62 29.76 -1.47
C ALA A 157 15.72 28.99 -2.47
N THR A 158 14.53 28.53 -2.06
CA THR A 158 13.64 27.69 -2.88
C THR A 158 12.26 28.29 -3.13
N MET A 159 11.98 29.50 -2.64
CA MET A 159 10.69 30.19 -2.76
C MET A 159 10.11 30.18 -4.18
N ASN A 160 10.95 30.51 -5.17
CA ASN A 160 10.57 30.64 -6.58
C ASN A 160 10.49 29.29 -7.33
N LYS A 161 10.82 28.17 -6.68
CA LYS A 161 10.67 26.82 -7.27
C LYS A 161 9.23 26.33 -7.09
N PRO A 162 8.70 25.47 -7.97
CA PRO A 162 7.43 24.80 -7.70
C PRO A 162 7.53 23.96 -6.40
N PRO A 163 6.45 23.85 -5.60
CA PRO A 163 6.44 22.95 -4.46
C PRO A 163 6.53 21.49 -4.93
N VAL A 164 7.28 20.65 -4.22
CA VAL A 164 7.33 19.22 -4.51
C VAL A 164 6.25 18.51 -3.68
N PRO A 165 5.34 17.73 -4.31
CA PRO A 165 4.28 17.04 -3.59
C PRO A 165 4.84 15.91 -2.72
N LEU A 166 4.22 15.71 -1.56
CA LEU A 166 4.55 14.67 -0.58
C LEU A 166 3.43 13.63 -0.50
N LYS A 167 3.82 12.35 -0.60
CA LYS A 167 2.99 11.18 -0.30
C LYS A 167 3.87 10.18 0.47
N PRO A 168 3.46 9.66 1.64
CA PRO A 168 2.33 10.10 2.48
C PRO A 168 2.53 11.53 3.08
N CYS A 169 1.47 12.18 3.54
CA CYS A 169 1.49 13.60 3.98
C CYS A 169 2.07 13.81 5.38
N LYS A 170 2.95 14.81 5.56
CA LYS A 170 3.73 14.98 6.80
C LYS A 170 3.01 15.91 7.79
N PRO A 171 2.66 15.48 9.02
CA PRO A 171 2.15 16.37 10.05
C PRO A 171 3.29 17.20 10.62
N ARG A 172 3.20 18.53 10.63
CA ARG A 172 4.28 19.42 11.09
C ARG A 172 3.81 20.85 11.25
N CYS A 173 4.58 21.66 11.97
CA CYS A 173 4.45 23.11 11.88
C CYS A 173 4.81 23.63 10.47
N VAL A 174 4.07 24.64 10.01
CA VAL A 174 4.23 25.39 8.75
C VAL A 174 4.38 26.88 9.08
N CYS A 175 5.16 27.64 8.31
CA CYS A 175 5.17 29.10 8.47
C CYS A 175 3.78 29.70 8.16
N ASP A 176 3.42 30.76 8.87
CA ASP A 176 2.18 31.50 8.65
C ASP A 176 2.19 32.26 7.32
N LYS A 177 1.02 32.74 6.88
CA LYS A 177 0.88 33.51 5.63
C LYS A 177 1.80 34.75 5.65
N GLY A 178 2.61 34.92 4.61
CA GLY A 178 3.60 36.00 4.50
C GLY A 178 4.98 35.68 5.09
N PHE A 179 5.12 34.54 5.77
CA PHE A 179 6.39 34.06 6.34
C PHE A 179 6.95 32.88 5.54
N ILE A 180 8.27 32.72 5.60
CA ILE A 180 9.02 31.63 4.94
C ILE A 180 10.22 31.25 5.80
N LEU A 181 10.70 30.01 5.65
CA LEU A 181 11.90 29.56 6.37
C LEU A 181 13.16 30.27 5.85
N SER A 182 13.96 30.77 6.78
CA SER A 182 15.32 31.23 6.49
C SER A 182 16.23 30.08 6.03
N ASN A 183 17.40 30.42 5.47
CA ASN A 183 18.40 29.45 5.00
C ASN A 183 19.46 29.12 6.07
N ASP A 184 19.21 29.45 7.34
CA ASP A 184 20.18 29.30 8.43
C ASP A 184 20.33 27.83 8.89
N HIS A 185 21.43 27.51 9.59
CA HIS A 185 21.67 26.18 10.16
C HIS A 185 20.52 25.67 11.06
N VAL A 186 19.87 26.58 11.78
CA VAL A 186 18.58 26.35 12.45
C VAL A 186 17.55 27.28 11.80
N PRO A 187 16.74 26.79 10.84
CA PRO A 187 15.78 27.63 10.14
C PRO A 187 14.75 28.23 11.10
N ARG A 188 14.27 29.44 10.80
CA ARG A 188 13.11 30.07 11.47
C ARG A 188 12.21 30.73 10.44
N CYS A 189 10.94 30.95 10.78
CA CYS A 189 10.05 31.73 9.92
C CYS A 189 10.38 33.22 10.04
N ILE A 190 10.83 33.81 8.93
CA ILE A 190 11.04 35.24 8.73
C ILE A 190 10.04 35.76 7.69
N ARG A 191 9.81 37.07 7.58
CA ARG A 191 8.95 37.59 6.51
C ARG A 191 9.61 37.37 5.15
N ILE A 192 8.81 37.18 4.11
CA ILE A 192 9.31 37.01 2.74
C ILE A 192 10.17 38.21 2.28
N SER A 193 9.87 39.42 2.76
CA SER A 193 10.66 40.64 2.55
C SER A 193 12.02 40.67 3.25
N GLU A 194 12.23 39.81 4.26
CA GLU A 194 13.47 39.69 5.05
C GLU A 194 14.42 38.63 4.47
N CYS A 195 14.02 37.92 3.40
CA CYS A 195 14.89 36.97 2.72
C CYS A 195 16.13 37.67 2.10
N PRO A 196 17.33 37.07 2.19
CA PRO A 196 18.50 37.61 1.53
C PRO A 196 18.30 37.61 0.02
N LYS A 197 18.42 38.80 -0.59
CA LYS A 197 18.48 38.94 -2.05
C LYS A 197 19.70 38.17 -2.55
N LYS A 198 19.56 37.44 -3.65
CA LYS A 198 20.74 36.91 -4.35
C LYS A 198 21.61 38.10 -4.77
N PRO A 199 22.95 38.01 -4.69
CA PRO A 199 23.80 38.96 -5.40
C PRO A 199 23.47 38.87 -6.90
N ALA A 200 23.37 40.04 -7.55
CA ALA A 200 23.36 40.11 -9.00
C ALA A 200 24.80 39.92 -9.49
N ASN A 201 24.99 38.96 -10.38
CA ASN A 201 26.25 38.58 -11.02
C ASN A 201 25.93 37.89 -12.35
#